data_AF-A0A0N7C3P2-F1
#
_entry.id   AF-A0A0N7C3P2-F1
#
_cell.length_a   1.000
_cell.length_b   1.000
_cell.length_c   1.000
_cell.angle_alpha   90.00
_cell.angle_beta   90.00
_cell.angle_gamma   90.00
#
_symmetry.space_group_name_H-M   'P 1'
#
loop_
_entity.id
_entity.type
_entity.pdbx_description
1 polymer ?
#
loop_
_entity_poly.entity_id
_entity_poly.type
_entity_poly.pdbx_seq_one_letter_code
_entity_poly.pdbx_strand_id
1 'polypeptide(L)' 'MSERMLSAIQTVEKGGRPVFPLMPFSAFPEYMALLRKALEKKETKALIEKQEVL' A
#
# COMPACT_ATOMS: atom_id res chain seq x y z
N MET A 1 -14.38 -5.94 0.83
CA MET A 1 -13.48 -4.97 1.49
C MET A 1 -14.15 -3.60 1.59
N SER A 2 -13.90 -2.81 2.65
CA SER A 2 -14.54 -1.49 2.80
C SER A 2 -13.86 -0.41 1.97
N GLU A 3 -14.57 0.67 1.64
CA GLU A 3 -14.02 1.83 0.92
C GLU A 3 -12.82 2.46 1.64
N ARG A 4 -12.85 2.49 2.98
CA ARG A 4 -11.75 2.99 3.80
C ARG A 4 -10.48 2.15 3.64
N MET A 5 -10.62 0.83 3.58
CA MET A 5 -9.50 -0.09 3.33
C MET A 5 -8.91 0.12 1.94
N LEU A 6 -9.75 0.27 0.92
CA LEU A 6 -9.28 0.51 -0.46
C LEU A 6 -8.55 1.85 -0.58
N SER A 7 -9.10 2.91 0.02
CA SER A 7 -8.49 4.24 0.03
C SER A 7 -7.12 4.25 0.74
N ALA A 8 -6.99 3.51 1.85
CA ALA A 8 -5.72 3.36 2.55
C ALA A 8 -4.64 2.69 1.67
N ILE A 9 -5.01 1.64 0.91
CA ILE A 9 -4.09 0.99 -0.04
C ILE A 9 -3.68 1.94 -1.17
N GLN A 10 -4.63 2.63 -1.79
CA GLN A 10 -4.35 3.59 -2.87
C GLN A 10 -3.43 4.73 -2.39
N THR A 11 -3.58 5.15 -1.15
CA THR A 11 -2.71 6.17 -0.55
C THR A 11 -1.25 5.70 -0.51
N VAL A 12 -1.01 4.44 -0.16
CA VAL A 12 0.33 3.82 -0.18
C VAL A 12 0.86 3.69 -1.61
N GLU A 13 0.03 3.25 -2.56
CA GLU A 13 0.43 3.14 -3.97
C GLU A 13 0.82 4.49 -4.60
N LYS A 14 0.26 5.60 -4.10
CA LYS A 14 0.61 6.97 -4.49
C LYS A 14 1.82 7.54 -3.73
N GLY A 15 2.50 6.72 -2.93
CA GLY A 15 3.68 7.13 -2.17
C GLY A 15 3.41 7.61 -0.74
N GLY A 16 2.14 7.67 -0.33
CA GLY A 16 1.74 8.01 1.04
C GLY A 16 2.21 7.00 2.09
N ARG A 17 1.97 7.32 3.36
CA ARG A 17 2.29 6.43 4.49
C ARG A 17 1.18 5.40 4.69
N PRO A 18 1.52 4.15 5.04
CA PRO A 18 0.52 3.15 5.39
C PRO A 18 -0.26 3.54 6.65
N VAL A 19 -1.58 3.38 6.59
CA VAL A 19 -2.51 3.63 7.69
C VAL A 19 -3.39 2.40 7.89
N PHE A 20 -3.81 2.14 9.12
CA PHE A 20 -4.71 1.03 9.46
C PHE A 20 -6.11 1.57 9.73
N PRO A 21 -7.04 1.45 8.76
CA PRO A 21 -8.41 1.88 9.00
C PRO A 21 -9.09 0.94 10.00
N LEU A 22 -10.13 1.44 10.67
CA LEU A 22 -11.00 0.59 11.47
C LEU A 22 -11.64 -0.47 10.57
N MET A 23 -11.39 -1.73 10.89
CA MET A 23 -11.86 -2.89 10.14
C MET A 23 -12.06 -4.09 11.09
N PRO A 24 -12.93 -5.05 10.75
CA PRO A 24 -13.06 -6.27 11.54
C PRO A 24 -11.76 -7.09 11.46
N PHE A 25 -11.41 -7.77 12.55
CA PHE A 25 -10.18 -8.57 12.62
C PHE A 25 -10.11 -9.66 11.54
N SER A 26 -11.26 -10.21 11.14
CA SER A 26 -11.36 -11.17 10.03
C SER A 26 -10.88 -10.63 8.68
N ALA A 27 -10.93 -9.32 8.46
CA ALA A 27 -10.46 -8.67 7.23
C ALA A 27 -8.99 -8.26 7.29
N PHE A 28 -8.34 -8.38 8.45
CA PHE A 28 -6.94 -7.99 8.64
C PHE A 28 -5.97 -8.77 7.74
N PRO A 29 -6.07 -10.11 7.58
CA PRO A 29 -5.16 -10.86 6.71
C PRO A 29 -5.24 -10.42 5.25
N GLU A 30 -6.47 -10.19 4.75
CA GLU A 30 -6.72 -9.71 3.38
C GLU A 30 -6.12 -8.31 3.18
N TYR A 31 -6.33 -7.41 4.14
CA TYR A 31 -5.75 -6.08 4.11
C TYR A 31 -4.21 -6.11 4.06
N MET A 32 -3.59 -6.91 4.92
CA MET A 32 -2.13 -7.04 4.98
C MET A 32 -1.53 -7.59 3.69
N ALA A 33 -2.23 -8.51 3.01
CA ALA A 33 -1.79 -9.02 1.72
C ALA A 33 -1.76 -7.92 0.65
N LEU A 34 -2.77 -7.06 0.61
CA LEU A 34 -2.80 -5.92 -0.32
C LEU A 34 -1.81 -4.83 0.06
N LEU A 35 -1.65 -4.57 1.35
CA LEU A 35 -0.69 -3.59 1.83
C LEU A 35 0.75 -3.95 1.45
N ARG A 36 1.14 -5.24 1.61
CA ARG A 36 2.45 -5.73 1.17
C ARG A 36 2.69 -5.48 -0.32
N LYS A 37 1.73 -5.84 -1.17
CA LYS A 37 1.81 -5.58 -2.62
C LYS A 37 1.94 -4.10 -2.94
N ALA A 38 1.23 -3.23 -2.23
CA ALA A 38 1.32 -1.78 -2.43
C ALA A 38 2.70 -1.23 -2.04
N LEU A 39 3.30 -1.74 -0.95
CA LEU A 39 4.65 -1.36 -0.52
C LEU A 39 5.72 -1.84 -1.50
N GLU A 40 5.64 -3.09 -1.98
CA GLU A 40 6.57 -3.63 -2.98
C GLU A 40 6.55 -2.81 -4.29
N LYS A 41 5.36 -2.40 -4.75
CA LYS A 41 5.23 -1.51 -5.92
C LYS A 41 5.89 -0.15 -5.68
N LYS A 42 5.75 0.41 -4.48
CA LYS A 42 6.36 1.68 -4.11
C LYS A 42 7.88 1.59 -4.10
N GLU A 43 8.44 0.54 -3.51
CA GLU A 43 9.90 0.30 -3.50
C GLU A 43 10.44 0.10 -4.92
N THR A 44 9.74 -0.67 -5.75
CA THR A 44 10.12 -0.88 -7.15
C THR A 44 10.14 0.43 -7.92
N LYS A 45 9.12 1.29 -7.78
CA LYS A 45 9.12 2.63 -8.39
C LYS A 45 10.29 3.49 -7.91
N ALA A 46 10.55 3.50 -6.60
CA ALA A 46 11.65 4.27 -6.04
C ALA A 46 13.04 3.78 -6.51
N LEU A 47 13.19 2.49 -6.80
CA LEU A 47 14.42 1.93 -7.37
C LEU A 47 14.58 2.30 -8.85
N ILE A 48 13.51 2.27 -9.64
CA ILE A 48 13.53 2.68 -11.06
C ILE A 48 13.85 4.18 -11.18
N GLU A 49 13.20 5.04 -10.40
CA GLU A 49 13.46 6.49 -10.41
C GLU A 49 14.91 6.81 -10.00
N LYS A 50 15.51 6.04 -9.08
CA LYS A 50 16.93 6.19 -8.71
C LYS A 50 17.89 5.77 -9.82
N GLN A 51 17.51 4.81 -10.67
CA GLN A 51 18.33 4.36 -11.80
C GLN A 51 18.25 5.30 -13.01
N GLU A 52 17.12 5.98 -13.24
CA GLU A 52 16.98 6.95 -14.33
C GLU A 52 17.70 8.28 -14.07
N VAL A 53 18.07 8.57 -12.82
CA VAL A 53 18.77 9.79 -12.40
C VAL A 53 20.31 9.62 -12.37
N LEU A 54 20.81 8.40 -12.63
CA LEU A 54 22.24 8.07 -12.78
C LEU A 54 22.64 7.97 -14.25
#